data_AF-F5A8D0-F1
#
_entry.id   AF-F5A8D0-F1
#
_cell.length_a   1.000
_cell.length_b   1.000
_cell.length_c   1.000
_cell.angle_alpha   90.00
_cell.angle_beta   90.00
_cell.angle_gamma   90.00
#
_symmetry.space_group_name_H-M   'P 1'
#
loop_
_entity.id
_entity.type
_entity.pdbx_description
1 polymer ?
#
loop_
_entity_poly.entity_id
_entity_poly.type
_entity_poly.pdbx_seq_one_letter_code
_entity_poly.pdbx_strand_id
1 'polypeptide(L)'
;VVIDDIWDREAWASLKRAFPDNKNGSRVIVTTRNKEVAQRVDERTYAHRLRYLRSDESWQLFCEKTFHCIKMDEGLEKLAREMVQKCDGLPLA
;
A
#
# COMPACT_ATOMS: atom_id res chain seq x y z
N VAL A 1 8.05 11.87 10.68
CA VAL A 1 6.71 12.38 10.30
C VAL A 1 6.17 11.54 9.16
N VAL A 2 4.88 11.23 9.14
CA VAL A 2 4.24 10.56 8.01
C VAL A 2 3.17 11.50 7.45
N ILE A 3 3.17 11.68 6.14
CA ILE A 3 2.18 12.48 5.43
C ILE A 3 1.50 11.56 4.44
N ASP A 4 0.20 11.39 4.65
CA ASP A 4 -0.61 10.48 3.87
C ASP A 4 -1.26 11.20 2.70
N ASP A 5 -1.42 10.49 1.59
CA ASP A 5 -2.21 10.88 0.41
C ASP A 5 -1.83 12.25 -0.20
N ILE A 6 -0.57 12.42 -0.61
CA ILE A 6 -0.16 13.60 -1.39
C ILE A 6 -0.59 13.46 -2.84
N TRP A 7 -1.34 14.46 -3.33
CA TRP A 7 -1.96 14.43 -4.65
C TRP A 7 -1.02 14.85 -5.79
N ASP A 8 -0.22 15.89 -5.56
CA ASP A 8 0.67 16.48 -6.56
C ASP A 8 1.99 17.01 -5.95
N ARG A 9 2.86 17.55 -6.79
CA ARG A 9 4.20 18.00 -6.38
C ARG A 9 4.14 19.34 -5.66
N GLU A 10 3.19 20.17 -6.00
CA GLU A 10 2.94 21.50 -5.46
C GLU A 10 2.51 21.42 -4.00
N ALA A 11 1.66 20.45 -3.66
CA ALA A 11 1.25 20.12 -2.31
C ALA A 11 2.48 19.73 -1.45
N TRP A 12 3.34 18.83 -1.97
CA TRP A 12 4.58 18.49 -1.27
C TRP A 12 5.52 19.69 -1.12
N ALA A 13 5.75 20.47 -2.19
CA ALA A 13 6.63 21.64 -2.16
C ALA A 13 6.18 22.67 -1.10
N SER A 14 4.87 22.84 -0.96
CA SER A 14 4.28 23.73 0.04
C SER A 14 4.56 23.25 1.47
N LEU A 15 4.40 21.95 1.72
CA LEU A 15 4.60 21.32 3.03
C LEU A 15 6.08 21.13 3.41
N LYS A 16 6.95 20.85 2.45
CA LYS A 16 8.38 20.59 2.67
C LYS A 16 9.06 21.70 3.45
N ARG A 17 8.61 22.95 3.29
CA ARG A 17 9.13 24.12 4.02
C ARG A 17 8.98 24.00 5.54
N ALA A 18 8.03 23.21 6.04
CA ALA A 18 7.87 22.93 7.46
C ALA A 18 8.88 21.89 8.00
N PHE A 19 9.62 21.21 7.12
CA PHE A 19 10.55 20.13 7.46
C PHE A 19 11.97 20.42 6.97
N PRO A 20 12.67 21.42 7.54
CA PRO A 20 14.05 21.72 7.18
C PRO A 20 14.98 20.55 7.53
N ASP A 21 15.94 20.25 6.64
CA ASP A 21 16.98 19.25 6.89
C ASP A 21 18.09 19.83 7.78
N ASN A 22 17.95 19.62 9.08
CA ASN A 22 18.94 20.04 10.08
C ASN A 22 19.98 18.94 10.39
N LYS A 23 20.14 17.93 9.51
CA LYS A 23 21.09 16.81 9.67
C LYS A 23 20.98 16.02 10.99
N ASN A 24 19.80 16.01 11.60
CA ASN A 24 19.54 15.37 12.89
C ASN A 24 19.03 13.92 12.77
N GLY A 25 19.09 13.33 11.56
CA GLY A 25 18.60 11.98 11.30
C GLY A 25 17.08 11.84 11.15
N SER A 26 16.31 12.94 11.24
CA SER A 26 14.85 12.90 11.04
C SER A 26 14.47 12.38 9.65
N ARG A 27 13.27 11.79 9.56
CA ARG A 27 12.72 11.23 8.33
C ARG A 27 11.26 11.65 8.13
N VAL A 28 10.91 11.88 6.87
CA VAL A 28 9.54 12.08 6.40
C VAL A 28 9.20 10.94 5.47
N ILE A 29 8.07 10.28 5.71
CA ILE A 29 7.49 9.28 4.81
C ILE A 29 6.26 9.92 4.17
N VAL A 30 6.19 9.87 2.85
CA VAL A 30 5.05 10.36 2.07
C VAL A 30 4.40 9.16 1.38
N THR A 31 3.09 9.04 1.46
CA THR A 31 2.32 8.11 0.63
C THR A 31 1.60 8.89 -0.47
N THR A 32 1.48 8.28 -1.64
CA THR A 32 0.79 8.87 -2.79
C THR A 32 0.35 7.77 -3.73
N ARG A 33 -0.75 8.00 -4.45
CA ARG A 33 -1.20 7.14 -5.56
C ARG A 33 -0.51 7.51 -6.88
N ASN A 34 0.17 8.65 -6.94
CA ASN A 34 0.82 9.16 -8.15
C ASN A 34 2.32 8.80 -8.17
N LYS A 35 2.70 7.92 -9.11
CA LYS A 35 4.10 7.49 -9.29
C LYS A 35 5.04 8.66 -9.59
N GLU A 36 4.59 9.65 -10.36
CA GLU A 36 5.43 10.79 -10.71
C GLU A 36 5.73 11.68 -9.51
N VAL A 37 4.76 11.83 -8.60
CA VAL A 37 4.98 12.48 -7.31
C VAL A 37 6.06 11.70 -6.58
N ALA A 38 5.87 10.41 -6.32
CA ALA A 38 6.83 9.57 -5.56
C ALA A 38 8.27 9.61 -6.10
N GLN A 39 8.46 9.69 -7.43
CA GLN A 39 9.77 9.70 -8.07
C GLN A 39 10.45 11.07 -8.11
N ARG A 40 9.70 12.17 -7.99
CA ARG A 40 10.21 13.53 -8.23
C ARG A 40 9.98 14.48 -7.05
N VAL A 41 9.76 13.92 -5.85
CA VAL A 41 9.63 14.64 -4.57
C VAL A 41 10.96 15.32 -4.18
N ASP A 42 12.09 14.63 -4.35
CA ASP A 42 13.45 15.12 -4.07
C ASP A 42 14.49 14.23 -4.79
N GLU A 43 15.68 14.76 -5.06
CA GLU A 43 16.81 14.00 -5.62
C GLU A 43 17.27 12.87 -4.69
N ARG A 44 17.06 13.04 -3.38
CA ARG A 44 17.41 12.05 -2.35
C ARG A 44 16.26 11.11 -1.99
N THR A 45 15.12 11.20 -2.66
CA THR A 45 13.94 10.38 -2.33
C THR A 45 14.11 8.95 -2.81
N TYR A 46 13.90 7.99 -1.91
CA TYR A 46 13.68 6.60 -2.28
C TYR A 46 12.18 6.36 -2.52
N ALA A 47 11.80 6.06 -3.75
CA ALA A 47 10.42 5.75 -4.12
C ALA A 47 10.13 4.25 -3.89
N HIS A 48 9.42 3.93 -2.82
CA HIS A 48 8.98 2.55 -2.56
C HIS A 48 7.65 2.27 -3.26
N ARG A 49 7.67 1.41 -4.29
CA ARG A 49 6.45 0.93 -4.94
C ARG A 49 5.90 -0.27 -4.17
N LEU A 50 4.72 -0.12 -3.58
CA LEU A 50 4.01 -1.24 -2.96
C LEU A 50 3.66 -2.28 -4.04
N ARG A 51 3.93 -3.55 -3.71
CA ARG A 51 3.57 -4.69 -4.54
C ARG A 51 2.15 -5.16 -4.22
N TYR A 52 1.54 -5.86 -5.17
CA TYR A 52 0.36 -6.68 -4.91
C TYR A 52 0.71 -7.86 -3.99
N LEU A 53 -0.32 -8.39 -3.32
CA LEU A 53 -0.21 -9.64 -2.58
C LEU A 53 -0.01 -10.82 -3.54
N ARG A 54 0.75 -11.81 -3.10
CA ARG A 54 0.80 -13.11 -3.78
C ARG A 54 -0.49 -13.87 -3.49
N SER A 55 -0.80 -14.88 -4.31
CA SER A 55 -2.02 -15.68 -4.17
C SER A 55 -2.17 -16.35 -2.79
N ASP A 56 -1.06 -16.81 -2.19
CA ASP A 56 -1.03 -17.37 -0.83
C ASP A 56 -1.36 -16.30 0.23
N GLU A 57 -0.78 -15.11 0.11
CA GLU A 57 -1.02 -13.98 1.01
C GLU A 57 -2.47 -13.45 0.88
N SER A 58 -3.00 -13.38 -0.34
CA SER A 58 -4.40 -13.00 -0.59
C SER A 58 -5.38 -14.00 0.02
N TRP A 59 -5.11 -15.30 -0.12
CA TRP A 59 -5.92 -16.34 0.50
C TRP A 59 -5.86 -16.25 2.02
N GLN A 60 -4.66 -16.08 2.58
CA GLN A 60 -4.48 -15.91 4.02
C GLN A 60 -5.28 -14.69 4.54
N LEU A 61 -5.13 -13.52 3.88
CA LEU A 61 -5.86 -12.31 4.26
C LEU A 61 -7.37 -12.52 4.21
N PHE A 62 -7.88 -13.17 3.16
CA PHE A 62 -9.30 -13.50 3.04
C PHE A 62 -9.79 -14.37 4.20
N CYS A 63 -9.04 -15.42 4.56
CA CYS A 63 -9.38 -16.29 5.68
C CYS A 63 -9.33 -15.57 7.04
N GLU A 64 -8.37 -14.67 7.23
CA GLU A 64 -8.28 -13.83 8.43
C GLU A 64 -9.48 -12.87 8.55
N LYS A 65 -9.99 -12.33 7.44
CA LYS A 65 -11.12 -11.38 7.44
C LYS A 65 -12.49 -12.04 7.52
N THR A 66 -12.65 -13.22 6.95
CA THR A 66 -13.92 -13.97 6.94
C THR A 66 -14.05 -14.95 8.12
N PHE A 67 -13.11 -14.87 9.08
CA PHE A 67 -13.07 -15.58 10.35
C PHE A 67 -13.02 -17.10 10.33
N HIS A 68 -13.38 -17.85 9.27
CA HIS A 68 -13.34 -19.32 9.30
C HIS A 68 -13.28 -20.00 7.91
N CYS A 69 -12.14 -19.96 7.22
CA CYS A 69 -11.88 -20.95 6.14
C CYS A 69 -11.88 -22.39 6.67
N ILE A 70 -11.58 -22.60 7.96
CA ILE A 70 -11.48 -23.94 8.61
C ILE A 70 -12.82 -24.71 8.59
N LYS A 71 -13.96 -24.01 8.44
CA LYS A 71 -15.30 -24.63 8.44
C LYS A 71 -15.95 -24.71 7.05
N MET A 72 -15.23 -24.33 5.99
CA MET A 72 -15.77 -24.40 4.63
C MET A 72 -15.77 -25.84 4.15
N ASP A 73 -16.87 -26.27 3.53
CA ASP A 73 -16.85 -27.46 2.68
C ASP A 73 -16.04 -27.20 1.41
N GLU A 74 -15.65 -28.28 0.71
CA GLU A 74 -14.82 -28.21 -0.49
C GLU A 74 -15.41 -27.33 -1.60
N GLY A 75 -16.74 -27.31 -1.74
CA GLY A 75 -17.43 -26.52 -2.75
C GLY A 75 -17.35 -25.03 -2.45
N LEU A 76 -17.58 -24.65 -1.19
CA LEU A 76 -17.47 -23.27 -0.74
C LEU A 76 -16.03 -22.76 -0.76
N GLU A 77 -15.06 -23.58 -0.36
CA GLU A 77 -13.63 -23.21 -0.43
C GLU A 77 -13.21 -22.95 -1.88
N LYS A 78 -13.62 -23.81 -2.82
CA LYS A 78 -13.31 -23.62 -4.24
C LYS A 78 -13.88 -22.30 -4.77
N LEU A 79 -15.15 -22.01 -4.47
CA LEU A 79 -15.78 -20.75 -4.86
C LEU A 79 -15.06 -19.54 -4.24
N ALA A 80 -14.72 -19.60 -2.95
CA ALA A 80 -13.99 -18.54 -2.28
C ALA A 80 -12.61 -18.30 -2.90
N ARG A 81 -11.88 -19.36 -3.26
CA ARG A 81 -10.59 -19.25 -3.96
C ARG A 81 -10.74 -18.59 -5.33
N GLU A 82 -11.76 -18.95 -6.09
CA GLU A 82 -12.08 -18.32 -7.38
C GLU A 82 -12.42 -16.83 -7.21
N MET A 83 -13.13 -16.45 -6.14
CA MET A 83 -13.40 -15.05 -5.81
C MET A 83 -12.12 -14.29 -5.44
N VAL A 84 -11.27 -14.85 -4.57
CA VAL A 84 -10.00 -14.23 -4.16
C VAL A 84 -9.06 -14.05 -5.35
N GLN A 85 -9.04 -14.99 -6.29
CA GLN A 85 -8.26 -14.85 -7.52
C GLN A 85 -8.71 -13.66 -8.37
N LYS A 86 -10.01 -13.34 -8.39
CA LYS A 86 -10.53 -12.15 -9.10
C LYS A 86 -10.11 -10.83 -8.49
N CYS A 87 -9.67 -10.81 -7.22
CA CYS A 87 -9.13 -9.62 -6.57
C CYS A 87 -7.72 -9.25 -7.04
N ASP A 88 -7.04 -10.13 -7.80
CA ASP A 88 -5.72 -9.89 -8.42
C ASP A 88 -4.67 -9.31 -7.44
N GLY A 89 -4.64 -9.84 -6.22
CA GLY A 89 -3.68 -9.44 -5.19
C GLY A 89 -3.93 -8.07 -4.55
N LEU A 90 -5.04 -7.38 -4.87
CA LEU A 90 -5.45 -6.15 -4.20
C LEU A 90 -6.01 -6.47 -2.80
N PRO A 91 -5.40 -5.93 -1.72
CA PRO A 91 -5.87 -6.20 -0.35
C PRO A 91 -7.28 -5.67 -0.01
N LEU A 92 -7.76 -4.68 -0.77
CA LEU A 92 -9.00 -3.94 -0.48
C LEU A 92 -10.17 -4.27 -1.43
N ALA A 93 -9.93 -5.09 -2.46
CA ALA A 93 -10.89 -5.35 -3.53
C ALA A 93 -12.29 -5.79 -3.05
#